data_AF-A0A7U9X7M8-F1
#
_entry.id   AF-A0A7U9X7M8-F1
#
_cell.length_a   1.000
_cell.length_b   1.000
_cell.length_c   1.000
_cell.angle_alpha   90.00
_cell.angle_beta   90.00
_cell.angle_gamma   90.00
#
_symmetry.space_group_name_H-M   'P 1'
#
loop_
_entity.id
_entity.type
_entity.pdbx_description
1 polymer ?
#
loop_
_entity_poly.entity_id
_entity_poly.type
_entity_poly.pdbx_seq_one_letter_code
_entity_poly.pdbx_strand_id
1 'polypeptide(L)' 'MTKEQAERIRELRMQGKGYKAVASALGLSRDIVRNYCKVNGMEGYGEAVKLNLEKEMAEKSAAMPGA' A
#
# COMPACT_ATOMS: atom_id res chain seq x y z
N MET A 1 -9.50 9.82 -12.17
CA MET A 1 -9.37 8.75 -11.16
C MET A 1 -10.64 7.94 -11.21
N THR A 2 -10.57 6.71 -11.72
CA THR A 2 -11.72 5.79 -11.72
C THR A 2 -11.85 5.11 -10.36
N LYS A 3 -13.02 4.55 -10.05
CA LYS A 3 -13.24 3.81 -8.79
C LYS A 3 -12.26 2.64 -8.65
N GLU A 4 -12.01 1.91 -9.73
CA GLU A 4 -11.04 0.80 -9.76
C GLU A 4 -9.61 1.26 -9.49
N GLN A 5 -9.20 2.43 -10.00
CA GLN A 5 -7.89 3.01 -9.70
C GLN A 5 -7.77 3.38 -8.22
N ALA A 6 -8.83 3.95 -7.64
CA ALA A 6 -8.88 4.31 -6.23
C ALA A 6 -8.76 3.07 -5.33
N GLU A 7 -9.48 1.98 -5.64
CA GLU A 7 -9.37 0.71 -4.92
C GLU A 7 -7.97 0.11 -5.02
N ARG A 8 -7.38 0.06 -6.23
CA ARG A 8 -6.01 -0.44 -6.38
C ARG A 8 -4.98 0.43 -5.67
N ILE A 9 -5.14 1.76 -5.64
CA ILE A 9 -4.26 2.62 -4.85
C ILE A 9 -4.34 2.23 -3.38
N ARG A 10 -5.55 2.02 -2.85
CA ARG A 10 -5.75 1.59 -1.47
C ARG A 10 -5.09 0.24 -1.21
N GLU A 11 -5.33 -0.78 -2.02
CA GLU A 11 -4.72 -2.10 -1.88
C GLU A 11 -3.20 -2.04 -1.92
N LEU A 12 -2.62 -1.36 -2.92
CA LEU A 12 -1.17 -1.26 -3.05
C LEU A 12 -0.55 -0.47 -1.90
N ARG A 13 -1.24 0.56 -1.40
CA ARG A 13 -0.82 1.29 -0.20
C ARG A 13 -0.88 0.41 1.04
N MET A 14 -1.92 -0.40 1.22
CA MET A 14 -2.04 -1.41 2.29
C MET A 14 -0.96 -2.49 2.21
N GLN A 15 -0.46 -2.78 1.00
CA GLN A 15 0.71 -3.65 0.76
C GLN A 15 2.07 -2.98 1.06
N GLY A 16 2.09 -1.73 1.56
CA GLY A 16 3.34 -1.02 1.85
C GLY A 16 4.00 -0.38 0.63
N LYS A 17 3.34 -0.35 -0.53
CA LYS A 17 3.94 0.24 -1.74
C LYS A 17 3.96 1.76 -1.63
N GLY A 18 5.11 2.34 -1.95
CA GLY A 18 5.30 3.78 -2.01
C GLY A 18 4.58 4.41 -3.20
N TYR A 19 4.34 5.72 -3.14
CA TYR A 19 3.60 6.46 -4.16
C TYR A 19 4.12 6.24 -5.59
N LYS A 20 5.43 6.11 -5.78
CA LYS A 20 6.06 5.87 -7.09
C LYS A 20 5.76 4.48 -7.64
N ALA A 21 5.70 3.46 -6.78
CA ALA A 21 5.39 2.08 -7.18
C ALA A 21 3.90 1.93 -7.53
N VAL A 22 3.02 2.54 -6.72
CA VAL A 22 1.57 2.58 -7.00
C VAL A 22 1.28 3.31 -8.31
N ALA A 23 1.90 4.47 -8.51
CA ALA A 23 1.83 5.24 -9.74
C ALA A 23 2.25 4.42 -10.97
N SER A 24 3.40 3.74 -10.89
CA SER A 24 3.90 2.89 -11.98
C SER A 24 3.00 1.69 -12.27
N ALA A 25 2.45 1.05 -11.23
CA ALA A 25 1.54 -0.10 -11.39
C ALA A 25 0.19 0.27 -12.03
N LEU A 26 -0.25 1.51 -11.87
CA LEU A 26 -1.54 1.99 -12.37
C LEU A 26 -1.44 2.87 -13.61
N GLY A 27 -0.22 3.16 -14.07
CA GLY A 27 0.03 4.12 -15.15
C GLY A 27 -0.42 5.54 -14.79
N LEU A 28 -0.40 5.88 -13.50
CA LEU A 28 -0.82 7.18 -12.98
C LEU A 28 0.38 8.02 -12.58
N SER A 29 0.19 9.34 -12.51
CA SER A 29 1.20 10.23 -11.93
C SER A 29 1.25 10.04 -10.41
N ARG A 30 2.47 10.06 -9.84
CA ARG A 30 2.71 10.05 -8.38
C ARG A 30 1.87 11.11 -7.66
N ASP A 31 1.71 12.28 -8.27
CA ASP A 31 0.96 13.39 -7.71
C ASP A 31 -0.56 13.12 -7.63
N ILE A 32 -1.12 12.33 -8.55
CA ILE A 32 -2.52 11.86 -8.47
C ILE A 32 -2.67 10.93 -7.27
N VAL A 33 -1.75 9.99 -7.10
CA VAL A 33 -1.75 9.04 -5.97
C VAL A 33 -1.59 9.79 -4.64
N ARG A 34 -0.68 10.77 -4.57
CA ARG A 34 -0.48 11.62 -3.39
C ARG A 34 -1.74 12.41 -3.06
N ASN A 35 -2.34 13.09 -4.05
CA ASN A 35 -3.54 13.89 -3.84
C ASN A 35 -4.70 13.03 -3.33
N TYR A 36 -4.88 11.84 -3.91
CA TYR A 36 -5.86 10.88 -3.43
C TYR A 36 -5.59 10.42 -2.00
N CYS A 37 -4.35 10.06 -1.67
CA CYS A 37 -3.99 9.70 -0.31
C CYS A 37 -4.22 10.86 0.68
N LYS A 38 -3.92 12.09 0.30
CA LYS A 38 -4.12 13.28 1.12
C LYS A 38 -5.59 13.51 1.46
N VAL A 39 -6.48 13.50 0.46
CA VAL A 39 -7.93 13.73 0.69
C VAL A 39 -8.62 12.58 1.42
N ASN A 40 -8.03 11.38 1.41
CA ASN A 40 -8.55 10.20 2.10
C ASN A 40 -7.85 9.93 3.45
N GLY A 41 -6.98 10.82 3.94
CA GLY A 41 -6.26 10.62 5.21
C GLY A 41 -5.24 9.48 5.20
N MET A 42 -4.83 9.02 4.02
CA MET A 42 -3.78 8.00 3.79
C MET A 42 -2.41 8.65 3.47
N GLU A 43 -2.22 9.89 3.91
CA GLU A 43 -0.98 10.64 3.79
C GLU A 43 0.07 10.06 4.75
N GLY A 44 1.29 9.79 4.25
CA GLY A 44 2.36 9.17 5.05
C GLY A 44 3.21 8.17 4.26
N TYR A 45 4.37 7.79 4.81
CA TYR A 45 5.33 6.94 4.08
C TYR A 45 4.81 5.52 3.86
N GLY A 46 5.05 4.98 2.66
CA GLY A 46 4.89 3.55 2.39
C GLY A 46 5.68 2.67 3.35
N GLU A 47 6.76 3.19 3.93
CA GLU A 47 7.56 2.51 4.97
C GLU A 47 6.80 2.24 6.27
N ALA A 48 5.91 3.12 6.72
CA ALA A 48 5.08 2.84 7.91
C ALA A 48 4.10 1.69 7.63
N VAL A 49 3.60 1.60 6.40
CA VAL A 49 2.71 0.51 5.98
C VAL A 49 3.50 -0.78 5.70
N LYS A 50 4.72 -0.68 5.16
CA LYS A 50 5.66 -1.80 4.95
C LYS A 50 6.14 -2.39 6.29
N LEU A 51 6.45 -1.56 7.28
CA LEU A 51 6.82 -1.98 8.64
C LEU A 51 5.66 -2.67 9.37
N ASN A 52 4.42 -2.23 9.16
CA ASN A 52 3.25 -2.94 9.69
C ASN A 52 3.01 -4.29 8.98
N LEU A 53 3.29 -4.38 7.68
CA LEU A 53 3.08 -5.61 6.89
C LEU A 53 4.19 -6.67 7.07
N GLU A 54 5.45 -6.25 7.23
CA GLU A 54 6.56 -7.16 7.58
C GLU A 54 6.35 -7.78 8.96
N LYS A 55 5.74 -7.05 9.90
CA LYS A 55 5.33 -7.60 11.21
C LYS A 55 4.20 -8.63 11.09
N GLU A 56 3.18 -8.37 10.27
CA GLU A 56 2.10 -9.36 10.02
C GLU A 56 2.59 -10.62 9.30
N MET A 57 3.51 -10.51 8.33
CA MET A 57 4.06 -11.70 7.65
C MET A 57 5.00 -12.52 8.55
N ALA A 58 5.71 -11.87 9.48
CA ALA A 58 6.49 -12.57 10.50
C ALA A 58 5.59 -13.33 11.49
N GLU A 59 4.45 -12.75 11.88
CA GLU A 59 3.49 -13.41 12.78
C GLU A 59 2.76 -14.58 12.10
N LYS A 60 2.42 -14.45 10.81
CA LYS A 60 1.73 -15.50 10.04
C LYS A 60 2.61 -16.69 9.69
N SER A 61 3.95 -16.53 9.69
CA SER A 61 4.89 -17.64 9.50
C SER A 61 5.15 -18.45 10.78
N ALA A 62 4.71 -17.97 11.95
CA ALA A 62 4.89 -18.67 13.23
C ALA A 62 3.74 -19.66 13.57
N ALA A 63 2.67 -19.73 12.77
CA ALA A 63 1.47 -20.52 13.06
C ALA A 63 1.41 -21.88 12.33
N MET A 64 2.54 -22.49 11.97
CA MET A 64 2.58 -23.91 11.60
C MET A 64 3.74 -24.64 12.30
N PRO A 65 3.53 -25.24 13.49
CA PRO A 65 4.37 -26.32 13.96
C PRO A 65 3.90 -27.60 13.25
N GLY A 66 4.71 -28.12 12.36
CA GLY A 66 4.39 -29.33 11.61
C GLY A 66 5.61 -29.96 10.96
N ALA A 67 6.46 -30.58 11.77
CA ALA A 67 7.23 -31.78 11.46
C ALA A 67 7.83 -32.33 12.75
#